data_AF-A0AAD7MQG3-F1
#
_entry.id   AF-A0AAD7MQG3-F1
#
_cell.length_a   1.000
_cell.length_b   1.000
_cell.length_c   1.000
_cell.angle_alpha   90.00
_cell.angle_beta   90.00
_cell.angle_gamma   90.00
#
_symmetry.space_group_name_H-M   'P 1'
#
loop_
_entity.id
_entity.type
_entity.pdbx_description
1 polymer ?
#
loop_
_entity_poly.entity_id
_entity_poly.type
_entity_poly.pdbx_seq_one_letter_code
_entity_poly.pdbx_strand_id
1 'polypeptide(L)'
;SDSDAAPPTKRGRPKGSPNFNDADTNKALDLAEKYKPASKKAWKKVAVNFNKWAVELDKPKRDTKSLEAKYKTPCAERCDNLSMSKPTGSGYCPPEIKRAHRIERLIAADGAASDVHSDGDVSSDESVEILGAKKAAKIHTAVACRAPTPLPRRNSRLNAPELTNQLAKVFDPEVQQSRDTVRAEHSFQQVQLITLNGQLCDSQATIKSLRTQITALQAQVHTAERGRDLAESELQLTDVPKSNPKHQSCQEWMAEHHPDIQRIGGKVRTERVYADGGRCTMWHSDPSDDEEENQAP
;
A
#
# COMPACT_ATOMS: atom_id res chain seq x y z
N SER A 1 -19.63 51.71 -25.64
CA SER A 1 -20.57 50.62 -25.29
C SER A 1 -19.75 49.44 -24.80
N ASP A 2 -19.34 49.49 -23.53
CA ASP A 2 -18.59 48.40 -22.89
C ASP A 2 -19.56 47.39 -22.29
N SER A 3 -19.47 46.15 -22.75
CA SER A 3 -20.31 45.05 -22.29
C SER A 3 -19.73 44.44 -21.01
N ASP A 4 -20.49 44.58 -19.94
CA ASP A 4 -20.24 44.08 -18.59
C ASP A 4 -20.29 42.54 -18.55
N ALA A 5 -19.13 41.91 -18.41
CA ALA A 5 -18.99 40.45 -18.38
C ALA A 5 -19.12 39.92 -16.95
N ALA A 6 -20.31 39.42 -16.61
CA ALA A 6 -20.59 38.80 -15.32
C ALA A 6 -19.71 37.56 -15.05
N PRO A 7 -19.27 37.33 -13.78
CA PRO A 7 -18.38 36.22 -13.44
C PRO A 7 -19.09 34.86 -13.54
N PRO A 8 -18.38 33.80 -14.00
CA PRO A 8 -18.97 32.48 -14.19
C PRO A 8 -19.40 31.86 -12.86
N THR A 9 -20.70 31.59 -12.73
CA THR A 9 -21.24 30.83 -11.61
C THR A 9 -20.74 29.38 -11.68
N LYS A 10 -20.43 28.78 -10.53
CA LYS A 10 -19.97 27.39 -10.39
C LYS A 10 -21.11 26.44 -10.82
N ARG A 11 -21.22 26.18 -12.12
CA ARG A 11 -22.14 25.18 -12.67
C ARG A 11 -21.70 23.81 -12.19
N GLY A 12 -22.63 23.03 -11.63
CA GLY A 12 -22.42 21.62 -11.33
C GLY A 12 -22.01 20.82 -12.57
N ARG A 13 -21.63 19.56 -12.36
CA ARG A 13 -21.18 18.65 -13.43
C ARG A 13 -22.14 18.76 -14.64
N PRO A 14 -21.66 19.11 -15.85
CA PRO A 14 -22.54 19.26 -17.01
C PRO A 14 -23.30 17.95 -17.22
N LYS A 15 -24.62 18.07 -17.29
CA LYS A 15 -25.55 16.95 -17.49
C LYS A 15 -25.21 16.32 -18.84
N GLY A 16 -24.67 15.10 -18.82
CA GLY A 16 -24.38 14.35 -20.06
C GLY A 16 -22.93 13.90 -20.27
N SER A 17 -21.98 14.10 -19.34
CA SER A 17 -20.69 13.39 -19.46
C SER A 17 -20.94 11.88 -19.29
N PRO A 18 -20.78 11.06 -20.33
CA PRO A 18 -21.15 9.65 -20.22
C PRO A 18 -20.22 8.94 -19.24
N ASN A 19 -20.78 8.01 -18.49
CA ASN A 19 -20.01 7.15 -17.61
C ASN A 19 -19.03 6.30 -18.44
N PHE A 20 -18.00 5.78 -17.80
CA PHE A 20 -17.10 4.82 -18.46
C PHE A 20 -17.86 3.52 -18.67
N ASN A 21 -17.89 3.05 -19.92
CA ASN A 21 -18.39 1.73 -20.24
C ASN A 21 -17.33 0.67 -19.93
N ASP A 22 -17.71 -0.60 -19.82
CA ASP A 22 -16.79 -1.70 -19.55
C ASP A 22 -15.78 -1.87 -20.69
N ALA A 23 -16.20 -1.67 -21.94
CA ALA A 23 -15.31 -1.62 -23.09
C ALA A 23 -14.25 -0.50 -22.98
N ASP A 24 -14.61 0.66 -22.43
CA ASP A 24 -13.67 1.77 -22.22
C ASP A 24 -12.69 1.42 -21.10
N THR A 25 -13.18 0.79 -20.03
CA THR A 25 -12.37 0.36 -18.89
C THR A 25 -11.37 -0.72 -19.30
N ASN A 26 -11.80 -1.72 -20.07
CA ASN A 26 -10.94 -2.77 -20.60
C ASN A 26 -9.87 -2.20 -21.55
N LYS A 27 -10.24 -1.27 -22.44
CA LYS A 27 -9.26 -0.62 -23.32
C LYS A 27 -8.25 0.22 -22.55
N ALA A 28 -8.69 0.93 -21.51
CA ALA A 28 -7.80 1.69 -20.63
C ALA A 28 -6.81 0.76 -19.90
N LEU A 29 -7.27 -0.42 -19.46
CA LEU A 29 -6.41 -1.46 -18.87
C LEU A 29 -5.41 -2.02 -19.89
N ASP A 30 -5.82 -2.29 -21.14
CA ASP A 30 -4.91 -2.74 -22.21
C ASP A 30 -3.77 -1.74 -22.47
N LEU A 31 -4.12 -0.44 -22.52
CA LEU A 31 -3.14 0.62 -22.74
C LEU A 31 -2.25 0.83 -21.51
N ALA A 32 -2.80 0.71 -20.30
CA ALA A 32 -2.01 0.78 -19.07
C ALA A 32 -1.04 -0.41 -18.96
N GLU A 33 -1.45 -1.62 -19.35
CA GLU A 33 -0.59 -2.80 -19.40
C GLU A 33 0.55 -2.63 -20.42
N LYS A 34 0.25 -2.05 -21.59
CA LYS A 34 1.23 -1.80 -22.66
C LYS A 34 2.25 -0.71 -22.30
N TYR A 35 1.81 0.39 -21.70
CA TYR A 35 2.66 1.56 -21.45
C TYR A 35 3.18 1.68 -20.02
N LYS A 36 2.67 0.87 -19.08
CA LYS A 36 3.02 0.85 -17.66
C LYS A 36 3.22 2.26 -17.08
N PRO A 37 2.16 3.09 -17.03
CA PRO A 37 2.30 4.51 -16.79
C PRO A 37 2.66 4.85 -15.33
N ALA A 38 3.94 4.80 -14.98
CA ALA A 38 4.45 5.21 -13.66
C ALA A 38 4.36 6.73 -13.42
N SER A 39 4.43 7.52 -14.49
CA SER A 39 4.52 8.99 -14.39
C SER A 39 3.39 9.72 -15.13
N LYS A 40 3.14 10.98 -14.76
CA LYS A 40 2.18 11.87 -15.45
C LYS A 40 2.43 11.98 -16.95
N LYS A 41 3.69 11.89 -17.40
CA LYS A 41 4.06 11.91 -18.82
C LYS A 41 3.61 10.63 -19.54
N ALA A 42 3.73 9.48 -18.88
CA ALA A 42 3.27 8.21 -19.43
C ALA A 42 1.73 8.16 -19.53
N TRP A 43 1.02 8.71 -18.55
CA TRP A 43 -0.44 8.86 -18.61
C TRP A 43 -0.92 9.70 -19.79
N LYS A 44 -0.18 10.75 -20.18
CA LYS A 44 -0.49 11.52 -21.40
C LYS A 44 -0.41 10.64 -22.66
N LYS A 45 0.57 9.74 -22.75
CA LYS A 45 0.68 8.79 -23.88
C LYS A 45 -0.51 7.83 -23.92
N VAL A 46 -0.92 7.32 -22.77
CA VAL A 46 -2.13 6.48 -22.63
C VAL A 46 -3.37 7.25 -23.11
N ALA A 47 -3.55 8.50 -22.68
CA ALA A 47 -4.69 9.32 -23.07
C ALA A 47 -4.73 9.62 -24.59
N VAL A 48 -3.58 9.88 -25.21
CA VAL A 48 -3.49 10.10 -26.67
C VAL A 48 -3.95 8.85 -27.43
N ASN A 49 -3.45 7.67 -27.06
CA ASN A 49 -3.83 6.42 -27.73
C ASN A 49 -5.28 6.01 -27.45
N PHE A 50 -5.77 6.24 -26.23
CA PHE A 50 -7.16 6.01 -25.88
C PHE A 50 -8.09 6.89 -26.73
N ASN A 51 -7.76 8.18 -26.88
CA ASN A 51 -8.58 9.11 -27.65
C ASN A 51 -8.55 8.82 -29.16
N LYS A 52 -7.46 8.26 -29.71
CA LYS A 52 -7.43 7.78 -31.10
C LYS A 52 -8.44 6.66 -31.30
N TRP A 53 -8.37 5.63 -30.45
CA TRP A 53 -9.33 4.53 -30.45
C TRP A 53 -10.77 4.99 -30.20
N ALA A 54 -10.97 5.98 -29.31
CA ALA A 54 -12.29 6.52 -29.04
C ALA A 54 -12.89 7.20 -30.28
N VAL A 55 -12.10 7.93 -31.07
CA VAL A 55 -12.55 8.56 -32.32
C VAL A 55 -12.92 7.51 -33.37
N GLU A 56 -12.19 6.41 -33.47
CA GLU A 56 -12.50 5.30 -34.40
C GLU A 56 -13.84 4.62 -34.10
N LEU A 57 -14.33 4.71 -32.86
CA LEU A 57 -15.60 4.12 -32.40
C LEU A 57 -16.68 5.16 -32.09
N ASP A 58 -16.50 6.40 -32.54
CA ASP A 58 -17.42 7.54 -32.26
C ASP A 58 -17.71 7.76 -30.77
N LYS A 59 -16.73 7.43 -29.91
CA LYS A 59 -16.79 7.64 -28.47
C LYS A 59 -16.22 9.00 -28.07
N PRO A 60 -16.70 9.58 -26.95
CA PRO A 60 -16.24 10.87 -26.48
C PRO A 60 -14.79 10.81 -25.98
N LYS A 61 -14.01 11.82 -26.36
CA LYS A 61 -12.64 12.02 -25.87
C LYS A 61 -12.62 12.21 -24.36
N ARG A 62 -11.63 11.61 -23.70
CA ARG A 62 -11.44 11.70 -22.25
C ARG A 62 -10.16 12.46 -21.92
N ASP A 63 -10.19 13.19 -20.82
CA ASP A 63 -9.01 13.85 -20.28
C ASP A 63 -8.08 12.84 -19.58
N THR A 64 -6.79 13.16 -19.54
CA THR A 64 -5.74 12.36 -18.91
C THR A 64 -6.07 12.09 -17.44
N LYS A 65 -6.51 13.11 -16.70
CA LYS A 65 -6.87 12.96 -15.28
C LYS A 65 -8.08 12.05 -15.08
N SER A 66 -9.05 12.08 -16.00
CA SER A 66 -10.23 11.24 -15.93
C SER A 66 -9.88 9.76 -16.14
N LEU A 67 -8.94 9.46 -17.05
CA LEU A 67 -8.46 8.11 -17.30
C LEU A 67 -7.64 7.59 -16.12
N GLU A 68 -6.72 8.41 -15.60
CA GLU A 68 -5.92 8.06 -14.43
C GLU A 68 -6.81 7.81 -13.21
N ALA A 69 -7.77 8.70 -12.93
CA ALA A 69 -8.71 8.53 -11.84
C ALA A 69 -9.52 7.24 -12.02
N LYS A 70 -10.10 7.00 -13.21
CA LYS A 70 -10.89 5.80 -13.46
C LYS A 70 -10.09 4.50 -13.36
N TYR A 71 -8.80 4.50 -13.69
CA TYR A 71 -7.91 3.35 -13.48
C TYR A 71 -7.57 3.16 -11.98
N LYS A 72 -7.30 4.25 -11.25
CA LYS A 72 -6.94 4.19 -9.83
C LYS A 72 -8.12 3.86 -8.92
N THR A 73 -9.32 4.30 -9.26
CA THR A 73 -10.56 4.03 -8.51
C THR A 73 -10.75 2.52 -8.21
N PRO A 74 -10.76 1.59 -9.19
CA PRO A 74 -10.89 0.16 -8.91
C PRO A 74 -9.70 -0.43 -8.14
N CYS A 75 -8.49 0.14 -8.26
CA CYS A 75 -7.34 -0.25 -7.44
C CYS A 75 -7.50 0.20 -5.98
N ALA A 76 -8.02 1.41 -5.74
CA ALA A 76 -8.16 2.02 -4.41
C ALA A 76 -9.41 1.52 -3.67
N GLU A 77 -10.58 1.52 -4.32
CA GLU A 77 -11.88 1.19 -3.72
C GLU A 77 -11.96 -0.26 -3.19
N ARG A 78 -11.06 -1.16 -3.60
CA ARG A 78 -10.97 -2.48 -2.97
C ARG A 78 -9.80 -2.67 -2.03
N CYS A 79 -8.68 -1.96 -2.18
CA CYS A 79 -7.63 -2.01 -1.17
C CYS A 79 -8.07 -1.35 0.15
N ASP A 80 -8.85 -0.26 0.10
CA ASP A 80 -9.34 0.41 1.31
C ASP A 80 -10.56 -0.31 1.91
N ASN A 81 -11.38 -0.98 1.09
CA ASN A 81 -12.43 -1.89 1.57
C ASN A 81 -11.91 -3.29 1.98
N LEU A 82 -10.62 -3.59 1.77
CA LEU A 82 -9.95 -4.76 2.37
C LEU A 82 -9.10 -4.37 3.60
N SER A 83 -8.69 -3.11 3.74
CA SER A 83 -7.97 -2.64 4.94
C SER A 83 -8.92 -2.28 6.10
N MET A 84 -10.19 -1.98 5.81
CA MET A 84 -11.24 -1.73 6.81
C MET A 84 -12.02 -3.01 7.14
N SER A 85 -11.41 -3.88 7.96
CA SER A 85 -11.95 -5.13 8.51
C SER A 85 -12.23 -6.24 7.49
N LYS A 86 -11.65 -7.41 7.77
CA LYS A 86 -11.79 -8.63 6.95
C LYS A 86 -13.27 -8.94 6.71
N PRO A 87 -13.76 -9.00 5.46
CA PRO A 87 -14.89 -9.88 5.19
C PRO A 87 -14.30 -11.29 5.30
N THR A 88 -14.57 -11.95 6.41
CA THR A 88 -14.30 -13.38 6.61
C THR A 88 -15.18 -14.15 5.64
N GLY A 89 -14.74 -14.23 4.39
CA GLY A 89 -15.47 -14.84 3.29
C GLY A 89 -14.71 -14.59 2.01
N SER A 90 -14.47 -15.63 1.22
CA SER A 90 -13.87 -15.56 -0.11
C SER A 90 -14.69 -14.60 -0.99
N GLY A 91 -14.31 -13.33 -1.01
CA GLY A 91 -14.95 -12.31 -1.82
C GLY A 91 -14.56 -12.50 -3.28
N TYR A 92 -15.54 -12.76 -4.15
CA TYR A 92 -15.31 -12.81 -5.59
C TYR A 92 -14.65 -11.51 -6.06
N CYS A 93 -13.45 -11.64 -6.63
CA CYS A 93 -12.69 -10.53 -7.19
C CYS A 93 -12.90 -10.48 -8.71
N PRO A 94 -13.72 -9.55 -9.24
CA PRO A 94 -13.87 -9.29 -10.65
C PRO A 94 -12.55 -9.28 -11.42
N PRO A 95 -12.54 -9.87 -12.63
CA PRO A 95 -11.33 -10.06 -13.42
C PRO A 95 -10.65 -8.73 -13.77
N GLU A 96 -11.41 -7.64 -13.95
CA GLU A 96 -10.88 -6.31 -14.26
C GLU A 96 -9.99 -5.78 -13.13
N ILE A 97 -10.40 -6.03 -11.88
CA ILE A 97 -9.68 -5.57 -10.69
C ILE A 97 -8.43 -6.43 -10.47
N LYS A 98 -8.54 -7.76 -10.64
CA LYS A 98 -7.40 -8.67 -10.60
C LYS A 98 -6.35 -8.28 -11.65
N ARG A 99 -6.80 -7.87 -12.84
CA ARG A 99 -5.94 -7.36 -13.92
C ARG A 99 -5.29 -6.03 -13.56
N ALA A 100 -6.03 -5.08 -13.01
CA ALA A 100 -5.48 -3.79 -12.57
C ALA A 100 -4.37 -3.97 -11.51
N HIS A 101 -4.56 -4.83 -10.51
CA HIS A 101 -3.51 -5.16 -9.54
C HIS A 101 -2.28 -5.84 -10.14
N ARG A 102 -2.46 -6.63 -11.20
CA ARG A 102 -1.34 -7.23 -11.95
C ARG A 102 -0.54 -6.14 -12.66
N ILE A 103 -1.22 -5.19 -13.31
CA ILE A 103 -0.58 -4.05 -13.99
C ILE A 103 0.16 -3.17 -12.98
N GLU A 104 -0.44 -2.88 -11.82
CA GLU A 104 0.20 -2.07 -10.77
C GLU A 104 1.51 -2.70 -10.29
N ARG A 105 1.53 -4.03 -10.10
CA ARG A 105 2.75 -4.78 -9.76
C ARG A 105 3.81 -4.70 -10.86
N LEU A 106 3.40 -4.74 -12.14
CA LEU A 106 4.33 -4.56 -13.26
C LEU A 106 4.90 -3.14 -13.30
N ILE A 107 4.11 -2.12 -13.00
CA ILE A 107 4.58 -0.73 -12.92
C ILE A 107 5.57 -0.57 -11.77
N ALA A 108 5.26 -1.13 -10.59
CA ALA A 108 6.14 -1.08 -9.42
C ALA A 108 7.45 -1.85 -9.64
N ALA A 109 7.40 -3.02 -10.27
CA ALA A 109 8.58 -3.82 -10.58
C ALA A 109 9.51 -3.10 -11.57
N ASP A 110 8.96 -2.54 -12.65
CA ASP A 110 9.74 -1.77 -13.63
C ASP A 110 10.32 -0.49 -13.00
N GLY A 111 9.57 0.17 -12.10
CA GLY A 111 10.05 1.34 -11.38
C GLY A 111 11.18 1.03 -10.41
N ALA A 112 11.07 -0.07 -9.66
CA ALA A 112 12.09 -0.50 -8.70
C ALA A 112 13.38 -1.00 -9.40
N ALA A 113 13.25 -1.67 -10.54
CA ALA A 113 14.41 -2.12 -11.31
C ALA A 113 15.23 -0.96 -11.90
N SER A 114 14.61 0.21 -12.12
CA SER A 114 15.29 1.40 -12.64
C SER A 114 16.07 2.19 -11.57
N ASP A 115 15.91 1.87 -10.28
CA ASP A 115 16.47 2.65 -9.18
C ASP A 115 17.78 2.05 -8.61
N VAL A 116 18.41 1.10 -9.33
CA VAL A 116 19.56 0.33 -8.82
C VAL A 116 20.90 0.75 -9.45
N HIS A 117 20.97 1.71 -10.38
CA HIS A 117 22.25 2.16 -10.98
C HIS A 117 22.25 3.66 -11.29
N SER A 118 22.57 4.50 -10.30
CA SER A 118 23.07 5.86 -10.56
C SER A 118 23.88 6.42 -9.38
N ASP A 119 24.80 5.63 -8.82
CA ASP A 119 25.89 6.13 -7.96
C ASP A 119 27.16 6.30 -8.80
N GLY A 120 27.12 7.29 -9.70
CA GLY A 120 28.23 7.66 -10.57
C GLY A 120 28.38 9.18 -10.65
N ASP A 121 28.56 9.83 -9.51
CA ASP A 121 29.05 11.21 -9.43
C ASP A 121 30.55 11.24 -9.76
N VAL A 122 30.87 11.11 -11.05
CA VAL A 122 32.15 11.57 -11.59
C VAL A 122 31.96 13.00 -12.05
N SER A 123 32.29 13.92 -11.16
CA SER A 123 32.60 15.31 -11.49
C SER A 123 33.76 15.32 -12.48
N SER A 124 33.44 15.49 -13.77
CA SER A 124 34.42 15.86 -14.79
C SER A 124 33.95 17.15 -15.45
N ASP A 125 34.65 18.20 -15.06
CA ASP A 125 34.67 19.54 -15.59
C ASP A 125 35.09 19.51 -17.07
N GLU A 126 34.17 19.79 -17.98
CA GLU A 126 34.53 20.33 -19.30
C GLU A 126 33.54 21.41 -19.70
N SER A 127 34.08 22.61 -19.78
CA SER A 127 33.40 23.87 -20.02
C SER A 127 33.08 24.04 -21.50
N VAL A 128 31.78 24.17 -21.84
CA VAL A 128 31.37 24.84 -23.09
C VAL A 128 30.24 25.82 -22.77
N GLU A 129 30.55 27.10 -22.93
CA GLU A 129 29.66 28.24 -22.75
C GLU A 129 28.42 28.16 -23.64
N ILE A 130 27.23 27.99 -23.05
CA ILE A 130 25.98 28.46 -23.68
C ILE A 130 25.11 29.14 -22.61
N LEU A 131 24.93 30.45 -22.81
CA LEU A 131 24.12 31.37 -22.03
C LEU A 131 22.69 30.85 -21.82
N GLY A 132 22.25 30.71 -20.56
CA GLY A 132 20.88 30.28 -20.28
C GLY A 132 20.47 30.25 -18.80
N ALA A 133 20.30 31.43 -18.19
CA ALA A 133 19.45 31.74 -17.02
C ALA A 133 19.34 30.67 -15.90
N LYS A 134 20.18 30.80 -14.86
CA LYS A 134 20.02 30.12 -13.57
C LYS A 134 18.73 30.59 -12.88
N LYS A 135 17.74 29.69 -12.72
CA LYS A 135 16.55 29.95 -11.89
C LYS A 135 16.87 29.64 -10.43
N ALA A 136 16.90 30.68 -9.61
CA ALA A 136 17.01 30.59 -8.16
C ALA A 136 15.88 29.74 -7.57
N ALA A 137 16.23 28.87 -6.62
CA ALA A 137 15.29 28.06 -5.87
C ALA A 137 14.31 28.97 -5.11
N LYS A 138 13.02 28.89 -5.44
CA LYS A 138 11.95 29.58 -4.72
C LYS A 138 11.71 28.88 -3.39
N ILE A 139 12.11 29.54 -2.32
CA ILE A 139 11.66 29.24 -0.95
C ILE A 139 10.14 29.48 -0.93
N HIS A 140 9.36 28.41 -0.81
CA HIS A 140 7.92 28.50 -0.64
C HIS A 140 7.60 28.80 0.83
N THR A 141 7.51 30.08 1.17
CA THR A 141 6.91 30.54 2.43
C THR A 141 5.41 30.22 2.37
N ALA A 142 4.96 29.27 3.20
CA ALA A 142 3.55 28.95 3.33
C ALA A 142 2.80 30.11 3.99
N VAL A 143 2.21 30.98 3.17
CA VAL A 143 1.29 32.01 3.64
C VAL A 143 -0.05 31.34 3.90
N ALA A 144 -0.45 31.29 5.18
CA ALA A 144 -1.77 30.83 5.58
C ALA A 144 -2.83 31.77 5.01
N CYS A 145 -3.44 31.40 3.89
CA CYS A 145 -4.63 32.07 3.38
C CYS A 145 -5.76 31.85 4.37
N ARG A 146 -6.03 32.85 5.22
CA ARG A 146 -7.29 32.91 5.98
C ARG A 146 -8.44 32.72 4.98
N ALA A 147 -9.32 31.77 5.26
CA ALA A 147 -10.52 31.56 4.48
C ALA A 147 -11.23 32.91 4.27
N PRO A 148 -11.70 33.22 3.06
CA PRO A 148 -12.39 34.47 2.79
C PRO A 148 -13.58 34.55 3.74
N THR A 149 -13.53 35.49 4.68
CA THR A 149 -14.68 35.83 5.51
C THR A 149 -15.83 36.13 4.56
N PRO A 150 -16.98 35.44 4.69
CA PRO A 150 -18.11 35.66 3.81
C PRO A 150 -18.45 37.14 3.83
N LEU A 151 -18.38 37.77 2.67
CA LEU A 151 -18.68 39.20 2.52
C LEU A 151 -20.06 39.45 3.14
N PRO A 152 -20.19 40.44 4.05
CA PRO A 152 -21.46 40.75 4.67
C PRO A 152 -22.45 41.05 3.55
N ARG A 153 -23.48 40.21 3.41
CA ARG A 153 -24.59 40.48 2.51
C ARG A 153 -25.14 41.84 2.92
N ARG A 154 -25.00 42.84 2.04
CA ARG A 154 -25.68 44.13 2.16
C ARG A 154 -27.17 43.85 2.18
N ASN A 155 -27.73 43.76 3.38
CA ASN A 155 -29.16 43.67 3.55
C ASN A 155 -29.76 44.97 3.02
N SER A 156 -30.61 44.79 2.00
CA SER A 156 -31.75 45.61 1.64
C SER A 156 -32.13 46.64 2.71
N ARG A 157 -32.30 47.89 2.29
CA ARG A 157 -32.82 49.03 3.08
C ARG A 157 -33.96 48.58 4.00
N LEU A 158 -33.64 48.29 5.26
CA LEU A 158 -34.63 47.97 6.28
C LEU A 158 -35.20 49.29 6.81
N ASN A 159 -36.53 49.31 6.98
CA ASN A 159 -37.23 50.47 7.49
C ASN A 159 -36.76 50.79 8.92
N ALA A 160 -36.49 52.07 9.21
CA ALA A 160 -36.00 52.54 10.51
C ALA A 160 -36.69 51.95 11.76
N PRO A 161 -38.03 51.76 11.83
CA PRO A 161 -38.68 51.16 13.00
C PRO A 161 -38.38 49.65 13.18
N GLU A 162 -38.03 48.96 12.10
CA GLU A 162 -37.68 47.53 12.17
C GLU A 162 -36.29 47.34 12.79
N LEU A 163 -35.38 48.28 12.52
CA LEU A 163 -34.02 48.28 13.07
C LEU A 163 -34.02 48.54 14.58
N THR A 164 -34.87 49.44 15.08
CA THR A 164 -35.02 49.68 16.53
C THR A 164 -35.61 48.46 17.24
N ASN A 165 -36.58 47.78 16.64
CA ASN A 165 -37.15 46.55 17.18
C ASN A 165 -36.14 45.38 17.16
N GLN A 166 -35.29 45.28 16.13
CA GLN A 166 -34.20 44.31 16.10
C GLN A 166 -33.14 44.61 17.16
N LEU A 167 -32.76 45.88 17.34
CA LEU A 167 -31.83 46.28 18.40
C LEU A 167 -32.41 45.95 19.78
N ALA A 168 -33.67 46.27 20.04
CA ALA A 168 -34.34 45.93 21.31
C ALA A 168 -34.32 44.42 21.58
N LYS A 169 -34.54 43.58 20.55
CA LYS A 169 -34.48 42.12 20.67
C LYS A 169 -33.06 41.58 20.90
N VAL A 170 -32.03 42.26 20.39
CA VAL A 170 -30.63 41.88 20.63
C VAL A 170 -30.22 42.17 22.08
N PHE A 171 -30.80 43.21 22.70
CA PHE A 171 -30.55 43.58 24.09
C PHE A 171 -31.54 42.97 25.09
N ASP A 172 -32.43 42.08 24.64
CA ASP A 172 -33.32 41.34 25.53
C ASP A 172 -32.50 40.39 26.44
N PRO A 173 -32.58 40.53 27.78
CA PRO A 173 -31.78 39.73 28.70
C PRO A 173 -32.01 38.22 28.55
N GLU A 174 -33.23 37.78 28.22
CA GLU A 174 -33.52 36.35 28.04
C GLU A 174 -32.84 35.79 26.79
N VAL A 175 -32.86 36.55 25.69
CA VAL A 175 -32.16 36.18 24.45
C VAL A 175 -30.66 36.12 24.68
N GLN A 176 -30.09 37.07 25.44
CA GLN A 176 -28.67 37.05 25.77
C GLN A 176 -28.28 35.82 26.61
N GLN A 177 -29.06 35.50 27.65
CA GLN A 177 -28.85 34.29 28.45
C GLN A 177 -28.90 33.02 27.60
N SER A 178 -29.88 32.88 26.71
CA SER A 178 -29.98 31.71 25.82
C SER A 178 -28.77 31.56 24.88
N ARG A 179 -28.17 32.67 24.44
CA ARG A 179 -26.97 32.62 23.59
C ARG A 179 -25.74 32.24 24.39
N ASP A 180 -25.65 32.71 25.63
CA ASP A 180 -24.55 32.41 26.52
C ASP A 180 -24.60 30.96 27.03
N THR A 181 -25.79 30.40 27.28
CA THR A 181 -25.94 28.96 27.57
C THR A 181 -25.50 28.10 26.38
N VAL A 182 -25.95 28.41 25.15
CA VAL A 182 -25.51 27.69 23.94
C VAL A 182 -24.00 27.80 23.74
N ARG A 183 -23.41 28.97 24.02
CA ARG A 183 -21.95 29.15 23.94
C ARG A 183 -21.22 28.31 25.00
N ALA A 184 -21.74 28.26 26.22
CA ALA A 184 -21.19 27.47 27.31
C ALA A 184 -21.32 25.96 27.05
N GLU A 185 -22.45 25.50 26.51
CA GLU A 185 -22.65 24.11 26.11
C GLU A 185 -21.69 23.72 24.98
N HIS A 186 -21.56 24.55 23.96
CA HIS A 186 -20.63 24.30 22.87
C HIS A 186 -19.18 24.27 23.34
N SER A 187 -18.76 25.20 24.20
CA SER A 187 -17.40 25.21 24.74
C SER A 187 -17.13 23.99 25.61
N PHE A 188 -18.11 23.56 26.42
CA PHE A 188 -18.02 22.34 27.21
C PHE A 188 -17.89 21.09 26.34
N GLN A 189 -18.76 20.93 25.34
CA GLN A 189 -18.69 19.81 24.38
C GLN A 189 -17.34 19.79 23.64
N GLN A 190 -16.82 20.96 23.26
CA GLN A 190 -15.54 21.08 22.60
C GLN A 190 -14.38 20.64 23.49
N VAL A 191 -14.40 21.01 24.78
CA VAL A 191 -13.40 20.56 25.77
C VAL A 191 -13.47 19.04 25.96
N GLN A 192 -14.67 18.46 26.04
CA GLN A 192 -14.82 17.01 26.13
C GLN A 192 -14.22 16.29 24.92
N LEU A 193 -14.51 16.78 23.70
CA LEU A 193 -13.97 16.22 22.48
C LEU A 193 -12.44 16.29 22.43
N ILE A 194 -11.85 17.41 22.87
CA ILE A 194 -10.39 17.56 22.95
C ILE A 194 -9.79 16.56 23.94
N THR A 195 -10.41 16.39 25.12
CA THR A 195 -9.96 15.43 26.13
C THR A 195 -10.00 13.99 25.63
N LEU A 196 -11.10 13.58 24.99
CA LEU A 196 -11.23 12.23 24.43
C LEU A 196 -10.23 11.97 23.30
N ASN A 197 -10.00 12.95 22.42
CA ASN A 197 -8.97 12.85 21.39
C ASN A 197 -7.56 12.75 21.99
N GLY A 198 -7.29 13.46 23.09
CA GLY A 198 -6.05 13.32 23.84
C GLY A 198 -5.84 11.89 24.33
N GLN A 199 -6.85 11.31 25.01
CA GLN A 199 -6.81 9.92 25.47
C GLN A 199 -6.59 8.92 24.32
N LEU A 200 -7.23 9.16 23.18
CA LEU A 200 -7.08 8.32 21.99
C LEU A 200 -5.62 8.38 21.49
N CYS A 201 -5.03 9.57 21.37
CA CYS A 201 -3.63 9.73 21.00
C CYS A 201 -2.67 9.03 21.98
N ASP A 202 -2.90 9.17 23.29
CA ASP A 202 -2.08 8.54 24.33
C ASP A 202 -2.16 7.01 24.25
N SER A 203 -3.37 6.45 24.10
CA SER A 203 -3.55 5.00 23.92
C SER A 203 -2.89 4.48 22.63
N GLN A 204 -2.90 5.28 21.56
CA GLN A 204 -2.19 4.93 20.33
C GLN A 204 -0.67 4.95 20.52
N ALA A 205 -0.14 5.89 21.30
CA ALA A 205 1.28 5.95 21.64
C ALA A 205 1.72 4.74 22.47
N THR A 206 0.92 4.32 23.45
CA THR A 206 1.21 3.11 24.26
C THR A 206 1.16 1.84 23.40
N ILE A 207 0.17 1.69 22.53
CA ILE A 207 0.09 0.55 21.59
C ILE A 207 1.33 0.48 20.69
N LYS A 208 1.79 1.62 20.16
CA LYS A 208 3.02 1.67 19.34
C LYS A 208 4.24 1.26 20.15
N SER A 209 4.38 1.76 21.38
CA SER A 209 5.47 1.37 22.30
C SER A 209 5.47 -0.15 22.58
N LEU A 210 4.32 -0.73 22.90
CA LEU A 210 4.20 -2.17 23.13
C LEU A 210 4.55 -2.99 21.89
N ARG A 211 4.14 -2.55 20.69
CA ARG A 211 4.53 -3.22 19.43
C ARG A 211 6.05 -3.16 19.19
N THR A 212 6.69 -2.03 19.49
CA THR A 212 8.16 -1.92 19.42
C THR A 212 8.86 -2.83 20.43
N GLN A 213 8.30 -3.00 21.63
CA GLN A 213 8.84 -3.93 22.62
C GLN A 213 8.69 -5.39 22.19
N ILE A 214 7.54 -5.79 21.66
CA ILE A 214 7.31 -7.15 21.15
C ILE A 214 8.32 -7.48 20.04
N THR A 215 8.49 -6.58 19.07
CA THR A 215 9.45 -6.78 17.97
C THR A 215 10.90 -6.85 18.46
N ALA A 216 11.28 -6.03 19.45
CA ALA A 216 12.60 -6.10 20.08
C ALA A 216 12.83 -7.43 20.83
N LEU A 217 11.84 -7.90 21.60
CA LEU A 217 11.92 -9.18 22.30
C LEU A 217 11.98 -10.36 21.33
N GLN A 218 11.22 -10.33 20.23
CA GLN A 218 11.32 -11.34 19.17
C GLN A 218 12.72 -11.38 18.56
N ALA A 219 13.33 -10.22 18.30
CA ALA A 219 14.71 -10.16 17.80
C ALA A 219 15.74 -10.71 18.81
N GLN A 220 15.52 -10.48 20.12
CA GLN A 220 16.34 -11.07 21.17
C GLN A 220 16.21 -12.59 21.22
N VAL A 221 14.98 -13.12 21.16
CA VAL A 221 14.72 -14.57 21.13
C VAL A 221 15.44 -15.21 19.94
N HIS A 222 15.29 -14.66 18.73
CA HIS A 222 15.99 -15.21 17.56
C HIS A 222 17.52 -15.13 17.66
N THR A 223 18.05 -14.11 18.33
CA THR A 223 19.50 -14.01 18.56
C THR A 223 19.97 -15.04 19.56
N ALA A 224 19.21 -15.29 20.63
CA ALA A 224 19.48 -16.32 21.61
C ALA A 224 19.36 -17.73 21.02
N GLU A 225 18.33 -17.99 20.19
CA GLU A 225 18.14 -19.25 19.47
C GLU A 225 19.34 -19.55 18.58
N ARG A 226 19.78 -18.59 17.75
CA ARG A 226 20.99 -18.75 16.94
C ARG A 226 22.24 -19.00 17.78
N GLY A 227 22.38 -18.32 18.92
CA GLY A 227 23.50 -18.53 19.84
C GLY A 227 23.50 -19.94 20.43
N ARG A 228 22.33 -20.47 20.79
CA ARG A 228 22.16 -21.85 21.25
C ARG A 228 22.53 -22.84 20.16
N ASP A 229 22.00 -22.67 18.95
CA ASP A 229 22.23 -23.58 17.83
C ASP A 229 23.74 -23.65 17.47
N LEU A 230 24.45 -22.51 17.53
CA LEU A 230 25.90 -22.48 17.37
C LEU A 230 26.64 -23.27 18.47
N ALA A 231 26.28 -23.07 19.74
CA ALA A 231 26.88 -23.82 20.85
C ALA A 231 26.58 -25.33 20.78
N GLU A 232 25.38 -25.71 20.36
CA GLU A 232 25.00 -27.11 20.12
C GLU A 232 25.85 -27.73 19.00
N SER A 233 26.09 -26.99 17.90
CA SER A 233 26.96 -27.46 16.81
C SER A 233 28.42 -27.62 17.23
N GLU A 234 28.93 -26.74 18.08
CA GLU A 234 30.29 -26.81 18.63
C GLU A 234 30.45 -28.02 19.56
N LEU A 235 29.47 -28.27 20.44
CA LEU A 235 29.46 -29.45 21.30
C LEU A 235 29.44 -30.75 20.50
N GLN A 236 28.61 -30.83 19.45
CA GLN A 236 28.56 -32.00 18.56
C GLN A 236 29.91 -32.28 17.88
N LEU A 237 30.67 -31.25 17.51
CA LEU A 237 32.02 -31.40 16.95
C LEU A 237 33.03 -31.88 17.99
N THR A 238 32.89 -31.48 19.25
CA THR A 238 33.78 -31.93 20.33
C THR A 238 33.49 -33.35 20.82
N ASP A 239 32.23 -33.77 20.78
CA ASP A 239 31.79 -35.10 21.21
C ASP A 239 31.99 -36.18 20.16
N VAL A 240 32.49 -35.86 18.96
CA VAL A 240 32.93 -36.87 18.00
C VAL A 240 34.02 -37.69 18.69
N PRO A 241 33.75 -38.96 19.08
CA PRO A 241 34.73 -39.76 19.77
C PRO A 241 35.94 -39.86 18.85
N LYS A 242 37.12 -39.53 19.38
CA LYS A 242 38.41 -39.85 18.76
C LYS A 242 38.58 -41.37 18.75
N SER A 243 37.69 -42.06 18.04
CA SER A 243 37.80 -43.47 17.77
C SER A 243 39.04 -43.61 16.90
N ASN A 244 40.07 -44.16 17.53
CA ASN A 244 41.30 -44.54 16.87
C ASN A 244 40.88 -45.48 15.71
N PRO A 245 41.16 -45.14 14.43
CA PRO A 245 40.65 -45.89 13.29
C PRO A 245 41.42 -47.21 13.20
N LYS A 246 41.08 -48.17 14.07
CA LYS A 246 41.35 -49.56 13.80
C LYS A 246 40.33 -49.95 12.75
N HIS A 247 40.79 -50.06 11.50
CA HIS A 247 40.12 -50.70 10.37
C HIS A 247 39.16 -51.80 10.83
N GLN A 248 37.89 -51.47 11.03
CA GLN A 248 36.80 -52.44 11.08
C GLN A 248 36.09 -52.29 9.75
N SER A 249 36.17 -53.36 8.97
CA SER A 249 35.65 -53.50 7.62
C SER A 249 34.19 -53.04 7.54
N CYS A 250 33.96 -52.10 6.63
CA CYS A 250 32.70 -51.42 6.32
C CYS A 250 31.57 -52.34 5.79
N GLN A 251 31.68 -53.67 5.93
CA GLN A 251 30.71 -54.62 5.38
C GLN A 251 29.79 -55.28 6.41
N GLU A 252 30.08 -55.23 7.71
CA GLU A 252 29.32 -56.03 8.69
C GLU A 252 28.14 -55.29 9.35
N TRP A 253 28.14 -53.95 9.38
CA TRP A 253 27.08 -53.17 10.05
C TRP A 253 25.84 -52.89 9.19
N MET A 254 25.86 -53.19 7.89
CA MET A 254 24.66 -53.04 7.03
C MET A 254 23.75 -54.27 7.05
N ALA A 255 24.14 -55.36 7.72
CA ALA A 255 23.38 -56.62 7.75
C ALA A 255 22.48 -56.79 8.99
N GLU A 256 22.57 -55.94 10.01
CA GLU A 256 21.62 -55.98 11.13
C GLU A 256 20.32 -55.26 10.75
N HIS A 257 19.38 -56.11 10.36
CA HIS A 257 18.02 -55.82 9.92
C HIS A 257 17.31 -54.87 10.89
N HIS A 258 16.99 -53.65 10.45
CA HIS A 258 15.89 -52.88 11.01
C HIS A 258 14.58 -53.43 10.42
N PRO A 259 13.78 -54.22 11.17
CA PRO A 259 12.62 -54.92 10.62
C PRO A 259 11.47 -53.99 10.18
N ASP A 260 11.53 -52.71 10.55
CA ASP A 260 10.46 -51.75 10.32
C ASP A 260 10.63 -50.89 9.06
N ILE A 261 11.76 -51.03 8.36
CA ILE A 261 12.03 -50.25 7.14
C ILE A 261 11.37 -50.93 5.94
N GLN A 262 10.16 -50.48 5.60
CA GLN A 262 9.49 -50.91 4.37
C GLN A 262 10.17 -50.28 3.14
N ARG A 263 10.85 -51.11 2.37
CA ARG A 263 11.34 -50.78 1.02
C ARG A 263 10.27 -51.15 -0.01
N ILE A 264 9.79 -50.18 -0.78
CA ILE A 264 8.84 -50.40 -1.88
C ILE A 264 9.42 -49.74 -3.14
N GLY A 265 9.94 -50.54 -4.07
CA GLY A 265 10.48 -50.08 -5.36
C GLY A 265 11.66 -49.11 -5.25
N GLY A 266 12.73 -49.49 -4.54
CA GLY A 266 13.94 -48.67 -4.39
C GLY A 266 13.79 -47.45 -3.46
N LYS A 267 12.59 -47.23 -2.90
CA LYS A 267 12.32 -46.14 -1.97
C LYS A 267 12.16 -46.64 -0.55
N VAL A 268 12.82 -45.93 0.37
CA VAL A 268 12.76 -46.14 1.81
C VAL A 268 11.69 -45.24 2.41
N ARG A 269 10.72 -45.82 3.11
CA ARG A 269 9.70 -45.07 3.86
C ARG A 269 10.20 -44.75 5.27
N THR A 270 10.20 -43.47 5.63
CA THR A 270 10.46 -42.99 6.98
C THR A 270 9.20 -42.35 7.55
N GLU A 271 8.68 -42.87 8.66
CA GLU A 271 7.55 -42.29 9.37
C GLU A 271 8.03 -41.56 10.63
N ARG A 272 7.64 -40.29 10.78
CA ARG A 272 7.93 -39.49 11.96
C ARG A 272 6.63 -39.15 12.67
N VAL A 273 6.52 -39.57 13.93
CA VAL A 273 5.40 -39.23 14.81
C VAL A 273 5.80 -38.03 15.67
N TYR A 274 4.98 -36.99 15.66
CA TYR A 274 5.18 -35.78 16.46
C TYR A 274 4.49 -35.90 17.83
N ALA A 275 4.94 -35.10 18.80
CA ALA A 275 4.44 -35.14 20.18
C ALA A 275 2.95 -34.75 20.31
N ASP A 276 2.40 -34.03 19.33
CA ASP A 276 0.98 -33.65 19.25
C ASP A 276 0.08 -34.74 18.62
N GLY A 277 0.67 -35.89 18.25
CA GLY A 277 -0.04 -36.98 17.59
C GLY A 277 -0.10 -36.87 16.06
N GLY A 278 0.50 -35.83 15.47
CA GLY A 278 0.67 -35.74 14.02
C GLY A 278 1.60 -36.82 13.48
N ARG A 279 1.38 -37.26 12.24
CA ARG A 279 2.25 -38.23 11.54
C ARG A 279 2.68 -37.67 10.19
N CYS A 280 3.97 -37.69 9.90
CA CYS A 280 4.53 -37.37 8.58
C CYS A 280 5.22 -38.61 8.01
N THR A 281 4.93 -38.91 6.74
CA THR A 281 5.60 -39.98 6.00
C THR A 281 6.45 -39.34 4.90
N MET A 282 7.74 -39.63 4.89
CA MET A 282 8.67 -39.22 3.84
C MET A 282 9.19 -40.45 3.09
N TRP A 283 9.37 -40.31 1.78
CA TRP A 283 9.95 -41.33 0.92
C TRP A 283 11.32 -40.84 0.45
N HIS A 284 12.36 -41.61 0.73
CA HIS A 284 13.71 -41.36 0.26
C HIS A 284 14.03 -42.33 -0.87
N SER A 285 14.48 -41.83 -2.01
CA SER A 285 15.11 -42.67 -3.03
C SER A 285 16.52 -43.01 -2.54
N ASP A 286 16.87 -44.29 -2.48
CA ASP A 286 18.24 -44.70 -2.12
C ASP A 286 19.16 -44.28 -3.28
N PRO A 287 20.18 -43.44 -3.08
CA PRO A 287 21.09 -43.03 -4.15
C PRO A 287 21.95 -44.18 -4.69
N SER A 288 21.80 -45.40 -4.18
CA SER A 288 22.57 -46.58 -4.60
C SER A 288 22.02 -47.28 -5.85
N ASP A 289 20.80 -46.99 -6.29
CA ASP A 289 20.17 -47.70 -7.42
C ASP A 289 20.38 -47.01 -8.79
N ASP A 290 21.02 -45.83 -8.86
CA ASP A 290 21.18 -45.07 -10.11
C ASP A 290 22.43 -45.43 -10.94
N GLU A 291 23.28 -46.37 -10.48
CA GLU A 291 24.57 -46.69 -11.14
C GLU A 291 24.52 -47.88 -12.14
N GLU A 292 23.43 -48.65 -12.22
CA GLU A 292 23.41 -49.89 -13.03
C GLU A 292 22.80 -49.78 -14.45
N GLU A 293 22.19 -48.64 -14.85
CA GLU A 293 21.45 -48.56 -16.13
C GLU A 293 22.24 -47.99 -17.34
N ASN A 294 23.57 -47.80 -17.24
CA ASN A 294 24.38 -47.23 -18.33
C ASN A 294 25.39 -48.18 -19.00
N GLN A 295 25.23 -49.50 -18.85
CA GLN A 295 26.02 -50.49 -19.60
C GLN A 295 25.13 -51.49 -20.33
N ALA A 296 24.63 -51.08 -21.50
CA ALA A 296 24.18 -51.99 -22.55
C ALA A 296 24.95 -51.68 -23.86
N PRO A 297 25.45 -52.70 -24.57
CA PRO A 297 26.24 -52.56 -25.80
C PRO A 297 25.43 -52.17 -27.04
#